data_AF-A0A496W5M2-F1
#
_entry.id   AF-A0A496W5M2-F1
#
_cell.length_a   1.000
_cell.length_b   1.000
_cell.length_c   1.000
_cell.angle_alpha   90.00
_cell.angle_beta   90.00
_cell.angle_gamma   90.00
#
_symmetry.space_group_name_H-M   'P 1'
#
loop_
_entity.id
_entity.type
_entity.pdbx_description
1 polymer ?
#
loop_
_entity_poly.entity_id
_entity_poly.type
_entity_poly.pdbx_seq_one_letter_code
_entity_poly.pdbx_strand_id
1 'polypeptide(L)'
;MNTNKMNPILQKMLSSRRSDILEGLRQIKADKNTPPQGQLLARGLELLRFPDADIREEAVFAFGLHWQCEEAFPILLKMLAGEESDQVVLEIAARAIATYPEIKSSEKTLALNTLAKMALNANSDPELRGIAYLSAERLANKIKDTQWANTDEDIEALDVDWNWLQTLIRYKPSTLMAVS
;
A
#
# COMPACT_ATOMS: atom_id res chain seq x y z
N MET A 1 11.95 -18.10 -36.82
CA MET A 1 10.55 -17.91 -36.36
C MET A 1 10.58 -17.71 -34.86
N ASN A 2 10.41 -16.47 -34.39
CA ASN A 2 10.47 -16.16 -32.96
C ASN A 2 9.04 -15.96 -32.46
N THR A 3 8.40 -17.04 -31.98
CA THR A 3 7.10 -16.92 -31.33
C THR A 3 7.31 -16.17 -30.02
N ASN A 4 6.79 -14.94 -29.96
CA ASN A 4 6.65 -14.14 -28.74
C ASN A 4 5.84 -14.95 -27.73
N LYS A 5 6.49 -15.81 -26.94
CA LYS A 5 5.81 -16.66 -25.97
C LYS A 5 5.50 -15.77 -24.77
N MET A 6 4.22 -15.41 -24.63
CA MET A 6 3.71 -14.60 -23.52
C MET A 6 4.18 -15.17 -22.18
N ASN A 7 4.72 -14.32 -21.31
CA ASN A 7 5.23 -14.68 -19.98
C ASN A 7 4.19 -15.53 -19.24
N PRO A 8 4.53 -16.74 -18.74
CA PRO A 8 3.57 -17.65 -18.12
C PRO A 8 2.86 -17.07 -16.88
N ILE A 9 3.52 -16.19 -16.12
CA ILE A 9 2.90 -15.48 -14.99
C ILE A 9 1.86 -14.50 -15.50
N LEU A 10 2.18 -13.75 -16.56
CA LEU A 10 1.22 -12.85 -17.21
C LEU A 10 0.01 -13.63 -17.74
N GLN A 11 0.20 -14.81 -18.33
CA GLN A 11 -0.92 -15.66 -18.78
C GLN A 11 -1.87 -15.99 -17.62
N LYS A 12 -1.33 -16.33 -16.44
CA LYS A 12 -2.10 -16.61 -15.22
C LYS A 12 -2.87 -15.38 -14.74
N MET A 13 -2.22 -14.21 -14.68
CA MET A 13 -2.83 -12.96 -14.22
C MET A 13 -3.90 -12.40 -15.17
N LEU A 14 -3.86 -12.78 -16.46
CA LEU A 14 -4.88 -12.44 -17.46
C LEU A 14 -6.07 -13.41 -17.48
N SER A 15 -5.99 -14.51 -16.74
CA SER A 15 -7.05 -15.51 -16.67
C SER A 15 -8.32 -14.93 -16.07
N SER A 16 -9.48 -15.45 -16.50
CA SER A 16 -10.76 -15.20 -15.82
C SER A 16 -10.94 -16.08 -14.58
N ARG A 17 -10.11 -17.11 -14.41
CA ARG A 17 -10.17 -17.99 -13.24
C ARG A 17 -9.42 -17.33 -12.10
N ARG A 18 -10.17 -17.02 -11.03
CA ARG A 18 -9.65 -16.49 -9.77
C ARG A 18 -8.40 -17.23 -9.27
N SER A 19 -8.41 -18.57 -9.30
CA SER A 19 -7.30 -19.40 -8.86
C SER A 19 -6.00 -19.14 -9.63
N ASP A 20 -6.10 -18.91 -10.94
CA ASP A 20 -4.93 -18.64 -11.77
C ASP A 20 -4.37 -17.25 -11.46
N ILE A 21 -5.24 -16.24 -11.29
CA ILE A 21 -4.81 -14.88 -10.95
C ILE A 21 -4.02 -14.90 -9.65
N LEU A 22 -4.58 -15.53 -8.60
CA LEU A 22 -3.92 -15.66 -7.30
C LEU A 22 -2.61 -16.44 -7.40
N GLU A 23 -2.55 -17.51 -8.19
CA GLU A 23 -1.31 -18.24 -8.41
C GLU A 23 -0.25 -17.37 -9.10
N GLY A 24 -0.64 -16.55 -10.08
CA GLY A 24 0.23 -15.59 -10.74
C GLY A 24 0.80 -14.56 -9.75
N LEU A 25 -0.05 -13.97 -8.91
CA LEU A 25 0.36 -13.01 -7.87
C LEU A 25 1.34 -13.64 -6.86
N ARG A 26 1.08 -14.87 -6.43
CA ARG A 26 1.98 -15.61 -5.53
C ARG A 26 3.34 -15.90 -6.17
N GLN A 27 3.38 -16.14 -7.48
CA GLN A 27 4.64 -16.30 -8.22
C GLN A 27 5.43 -14.99 -8.26
N ILE A 28 4.77 -13.83 -8.41
CA ILE A 28 5.42 -12.52 -8.32
C ILE A 28 6.02 -12.28 -6.93
N LYS A 29 5.30 -12.65 -5.87
CA LYS A 29 5.78 -12.55 -4.47
C LYS A 29 6.97 -13.47 -4.20
N ALA A 30 6.99 -14.64 -4.83
CA ALA A 30 8.05 -15.63 -4.64
C ALA A 30 9.33 -15.28 -5.41
N ASP A 31 9.23 -14.51 -6.50
CA ASP A 31 10.40 -14.00 -7.21
C ASP A 31 11.08 -12.91 -6.36
N LYS A 32 12.39 -13.06 -6.14
CA LYS A 32 13.22 -12.14 -5.36
C LYS A 32 14.22 -11.36 -6.21
N ASN A 33 14.30 -11.66 -7.50
CA ASN A 33 15.37 -11.20 -8.37
C ASN A 33 14.84 -10.29 -9.49
N THR A 34 13.60 -10.52 -9.95
CA THR A 34 13.07 -9.83 -11.12
C THR A 34 11.87 -8.96 -10.75
N PRO A 35 12.04 -7.63 -10.63
CA PRO A 35 10.90 -6.74 -10.43
C PRO A 35 9.95 -6.82 -11.63
N PRO A 36 8.63 -6.75 -11.42
CA PRO A 36 7.66 -6.79 -12.50
C PRO A 36 7.78 -5.51 -13.35
N GLN A 37 7.73 -5.68 -14.67
CA GLN A 37 7.86 -4.59 -15.64
C GLN A 37 6.88 -4.79 -16.82
N GLY A 38 6.70 -3.74 -17.62
CA GLY A 38 5.92 -3.78 -18.86
C GLY A 38 4.49 -4.27 -18.64
N GLN A 39 4.05 -5.25 -19.44
CA GLN A 39 2.68 -5.79 -19.37
C GLN A 39 2.36 -6.45 -18.02
N LEU A 40 3.37 -7.01 -17.34
CA LEU A 40 3.18 -7.66 -16.04
C LEU A 40 2.89 -6.64 -14.95
N LEU A 41 3.63 -5.54 -14.95
CA LEU A 41 3.36 -4.39 -14.07
C LEU A 41 2.01 -3.76 -14.39
N ALA A 42 1.73 -3.47 -15.66
CA ALA A 42 0.45 -2.89 -16.07
C ALA A 42 -0.73 -3.73 -15.58
N ARG A 43 -0.66 -5.05 -15.75
CA ARG A 43 -1.70 -5.96 -15.24
C ARG A 43 -1.77 -5.97 -13.71
N GLY A 44 -0.64 -5.94 -13.01
CA GLY A 44 -0.60 -5.82 -11.55
C GLY A 44 -1.32 -4.57 -11.03
N LEU A 45 -1.06 -3.42 -11.66
CA LEU A 45 -1.71 -2.16 -11.31
C LEU A 45 -3.23 -2.18 -11.54
N GLU A 46 -3.70 -2.87 -12.58
CA GLU A 46 -5.14 -3.12 -12.78
C GLU A 46 -5.73 -3.98 -11.67
N LEU A 47 -5.01 -5.00 -11.22
CA LEU A 47 -5.48 -5.93 -10.18
C LEU A 47 -5.59 -5.27 -8.80
N LEU A 48 -4.89 -4.16 -8.55
CA LEU A 48 -5.11 -3.35 -7.35
C LEU A 48 -6.54 -2.80 -7.27
N ARG A 49 -7.28 -2.70 -8.38
CA ARG A 49 -8.68 -2.23 -8.39
C ARG A 49 -9.66 -3.34 -8.74
N PHE A 50 -9.23 -4.60 -8.59
CA PHE A 50 -10.06 -5.73 -8.97
C PHE A 50 -11.26 -5.88 -8.03
N PRO A 51 -12.44 -6.34 -8.48
CA PRO A 51 -13.61 -6.46 -7.60
C PRO A 51 -13.44 -7.42 -6.41
N ASP A 52 -12.64 -8.47 -6.57
CA ASP A 52 -12.36 -9.48 -5.53
C ASP A 52 -11.29 -8.98 -4.56
N ALA A 53 -11.59 -8.98 -3.26
CA ALA A 53 -10.74 -8.43 -2.21
C ALA A 53 -9.43 -9.21 -2.05
N ASP A 54 -9.46 -10.55 -2.05
CA ASP A 54 -8.25 -11.38 -1.93
C ASP A 54 -7.29 -11.13 -3.11
N ILE A 55 -7.83 -10.85 -4.31
CA ILE A 55 -7.00 -10.46 -5.46
C ILE A 55 -6.36 -9.10 -5.23
N ARG A 56 -7.09 -8.12 -4.68
CA ARG A 56 -6.52 -6.81 -4.34
C ARG A 56 -5.48 -6.93 -3.25
N GLU A 57 -5.73 -7.70 -2.20
CA GLU A 57 -4.80 -7.99 -1.11
C GLU A 57 -3.48 -8.55 -1.67
N GLU A 58 -3.55 -9.62 -2.47
CA GLU A 58 -2.36 -10.25 -3.05
C GLU A 58 -1.65 -9.32 -4.05
N ALA A 59 -2.39 -8.45 -4.74
CA ALA A 59 -1.81 -7.43 -5.62
C ALA A 59 -1.11 -6.32 -4.83
N VAL A 60 -1.69 -5.84 -3.73
CA VAL A 60 -1.04 -4.87 -2.84
C VAL A 60 0.22 -5.48 -2.23
N PHE A 61 0.16 -6.74 -1.80
CA PHE A 61 1.35 -7.45 -1.34
C PHE A 61 2.42 -7.47 -2.42
N ALA A 62 2.09 -7.99 -3.61
CA ALA A 62 3.06 -8.23 -4.67
C ALA A 62 3.69 -6.94 -5.20
N PHE A 63 2.86 -5.96 -5.56
CA PHE A 63 3.30 -4.76 -6.27
C PHE A 63 3.55 -3.56 -5.34
N GLY A 64 2.83 -3.49 -4.22
CA GLY A 64 2.96 -2.38 -3.26
C GLY A 64 4.00 -2.65 -2.17
N LEU A 65 3.95 -3.84 -1.56
CA LEU A 65 4.79 -4.14 -0.39
C LEU A 65 6.11 -4.82 -0.78
N HIS A 66 6.05 -5.90 -1.56
CA HIS A 66 7.22 -6.72 -1.89
C HIS A 66 8.11 -6.04 -2.92
N TRP A 67 7.55 -5.62 -4.06
CA TRP A 67 8.32 -4.97 -5.13
C TRP A 67 8.32 -3.44 -5.04
N GLN A 68 7.45 -2.84 -4.23
CA GLN A 68 7.40 -1.39 -4.00
C GLN A 68 7.36 -0.60 -5.31
N CYS A 69 6.59 -1.07 -6.29
CA CYS A 69 6.48 -0.45 -7.60
C CYS A 69 5.99 0.99 -7.45
N GLU A 70 6.76 1.97 -7.94
CA GLU A 70 6.46 3.40 -7.80
C GLU A 70 5.06 3.76 -8.29
N GLU A 71 4.62 3.12 -9.39
CA GLU A 71 3.32 3.34 -10.00
C GLU A 71 2.14 2.84 -9.14
N ALA A 72 2.38 1.93 -8.20
CA ALA A 72 1.36 1.46 -7.26
C ALA A 72 1.11 2.48 -6.14
N PHE A 73 2.11 3.27 -5.74
CA PHE A 73 2.02 4.23 -4.63
C PHE A 73 0.79 5.17 -4.69
N PRO A 74 0.50 5.88 -5.81
CA PRO A 74 -0.69 6.73 -5.88
C PRO A 74 -2.01 5.95 -5.83
N ILE A 75 -2.02 4.66 -6.16
CA ILE A 75 -3.20 3.79 -6.06
C ILE A 75 -3.42 3.41 -4.60
N LEU A 76 -2.36 3.00 -3.89
CA LEU A 76 -2.41 2.70 -2.47
C LEU A 76 -2.88 3.91 -1.65
N LEU A 77 -2.40 5.11 -1.98
CA LEU A 77 -2.86 6.33 -1.31
C LEU A 77 -4.37 6.56 -1.48
N LYS A 78 -4.91 6.28 -2.66
CA LYS A 78 -6.34 6.41 -2.92
C LYS A 78 -7.17 5.37 -2.17
N MET A 79 -6.69 4.13 -2.08
CA MET A 79 -7.31 3.09 -1.25
C MET A 79 -7.44 3.57 0.19
N LEU A 80 -6.34 4.03 0.79
CA LEU A 80 -6.33 4.55 2.16
C LEU A 80 -7.14 5.84 2.35
N ALA A 81 -7.34 6.62 1.28
CA ALA A 81 -8.16 7.82 1.28
C ALA A 81 -9.67 7.55 1.10
N GLY A 82 -10.09 6.28 1.16
CA GLY A 82 -11.50 5.88 1.17
C GLY A 82 -12.02 5.23 -0.12
N GLU A 83 -11.15 4.92 -1.09
CA GLU A 83 -11.53 4.10 -2.26
C GLU A 83 -11.51 2.59 -1.96
N GLU A 84 -11.04 2.18 -0.78
CA GLU A 84 -11.07 0.79 -0.29
C GLU A 84 -11.86 0.70 1.03
N SER A 85 -12.53 -0.43 1.22
CA SER A 85 -13.32 -0.73 2.42
C SER A 85 -12.98 -2.07 3.05
N ASP A 86 -12.31 -2.96 2.33
CA ASP A 86 -11.82 -4.22 2.86
C ASP A 86 -10.68 -3.97 3.85
N GLN A 87 -10.86 -4.47 5.07
CA GLN A 87 -9.94 -4.22 6.18
C GLN A 87 -8.54 -4.78 5.90
N VAL A 88 -8.44 -6.02 5.42
CA VAL A 88 -7.15 -6.68 5.18
C VAL A 88 -6.39 -5.95 4.07
N VAL A 89 -7.09 -5.51 3.02
CA VAL A 89 -6.49 -4.70 1.95
C VAL A 89 -5.97 -3.35 2.47
N LEU A 90 -6.72 -2.68 3.35
CA LEU A 90 -6.30 -1.41 3.95
C LEU A 90 -5.07 -1.58 4.84
N GLU A 91 -5.04 -2.63 5.66
CA GLU A 91 -3.92 -2.94 6.55
C GLU A 91 -2.62 -3.15 5.76
N ILE A 92 -2.66 -3.96 4.68
CA ILE A 92 -1.47 -4.19 3.87
C ILE A 92 -1.08 -2.95 3.05
N ALA A 93 -2.04 -2.16 2.56
CA ALA A 93 -1.75 -0.90 1.88
C ALA A 93 -1.08 0.13 2.82
N ALA A 94 -1.52 0.20 4.08
CA ALA A 94 -0.93 1.05 5.10
C ALA A 94 0.51 0.64 5.41
N ARG A 95 0.80 -0.67 5.50
CA ARG A 95 2.18 -1.17 5.65
C ARG A 95 3.02 -0.85 4.42
N ALA A 96 2.50 -1.11 3.22
CA ALA A 96 3.21 -0.91 1.95
C ALA A 96 3.75 0.52 1.82
N ILE A 97 2.89 1.54 2.00
CA ILE A 97 3.27 2.96 1.84
C ILE A 97 4.45 3.36 2.73
N ALA A 98 4.57 2.80 3.93
CA ALA A 98 5.65 3.13 4.87
C ALA A 98 7.01 2.53 4.48
N THR A 99 7.04 1.63 3.50
CA THR A 99 8.26 0.90 3.10
C THR A 99 8.93 1.46 1.84
N TYR A 100 8.26 2.32 1.08
CA TYR A 100 8.80 2.86 -0.17
C TYR A 100 10.12 3.62 0.08
N PRO A 101 11.21 3.29 -0.64
CA PRO A 101 12.54 3.86 -0.40
C PRO A 101 12.64 5.33 -0.80
N GLU A 102 11.95 5.71 -1.88
CA GLU A 102 11.94 7.07 -2.42
C GLU A 102 10.50 7.53 -2.67
N ILE A 103 10.11 8.61 -2.00
CA ILE A 103 8.80 9.25 -2.17
C ILE A 103 9.00 10.76 -2.26
N LYS A 104 8.26 11.41 -3.16
CA LYS A 104 8.35 12.87 -3.27
C LYS A 104 7.84 13.52 -1.98
N SER A 105 8.38 14.68 -1.61
CA SER A 105 7.98 15.36 -0.38
C SER A 105 6.47 15.66 -0.30
N SER A 106 5.84 15.97 -1.42
CA SER A 106 4.39 16.17 -1.52
C SER A 106 3.61 14.87 -1.28
N GLU A 107 4.03 13.77 -1.89
CA GLU A 107 3.48 12.42 -1.73
C GLU A 107 3.64 11.94 -0.28
N LYS A 108 4.82 12.17 0.33
CA LYS A 108 5.09 11.89 1.75
C LYS A 108 4.15 12.64 2.67
N THR A 109 3.92 13.93 2.41
CA THR A 109 3.00 14.75 3.21
C THR A 109 1.57 14.22 3.13
N LEU A 110 1.12 13.86 1.93
CA LEU A 110 -0.20 13.26 1.73
C LEU A 110 -0.33 11.89 2.41
N ALA A 111 0.69 11.05 2.32
CA ALA A 111 0.75 9.75 2.99
C ALA A 111 0.64 9.89 4.51
N LEU A 112 1.46 10.75 5.12
CA LEU A 112 1.40 11.03 6.56
C LEU A 112 0.02 11.56 6.98
N ASN A 113 -0.57 12.47 6.21
CA ASN A 113 -1.90 12.99 6.47
C ASN A 113 -2.97 11.88 6.43
N THR A 114 -2.88 11.00 5.45
CA THR A 114 -3.84 9.91 5.23
C THR A 114 -3.75 8.86 6.34
N LEU A 115 -2.54 8.40 6.66
CA LEU A 115 -2.29 7.47 7.76
C LEU A 115 -2.73 8.06 9.11
N ALA A 116 -2.47 9.35 9.35
CA ALA A 116 -2.92 10.01 10.57
C ALA A 116 -4.44 10.07 10.71
N LYS A 117 -5.17 10.33 9.61
CA LYS A 117 -6.64 10.28 9.62
C LYS A 117 -7.16 8.89 9.95
N MET A 118 -6.54 7.84 9.41
CA MET A 118 -6.92 6.46 9.71
C MET A 118 -6.69 6.12 11.18
N ALA A 119 -5.50 6.42 11.73
CA ALA A 119 -5.19 6.18 13.14
C ALA A 119 -6.16 6.91 14.10
N LEU A 120 -6.58 8.12 13.73
CA LEU A 120 -7.53 8.95 14.49
C LEU A 120 -9.00 8.55 14.30
N ASN A 121 -9.33 7.68 13.35
CA ASN A 121 -10.72 7.26 13.13
C ASN A 121 -11.16 6.26 14.19
N ALA A 122 -11.78 6.74 15.27
CA ALA A 122 -12.25 5.92 16.37
C ALA A 122 -13.30 4.85 15.97
N ASN A 123 -13.90 4.95 14.78
CA ASN A 123 -14.84 3.94 14.26
C ASN A 123 -14.16 2.83 13.45
N SER A 124 -12.86 2.94 13.18
CA SER A 124 -12.09 1.89 12.51
C SER A 124 -11.60 0.85 13.51
N ASP A 125 -11.31 -0.34 12.98
CA ASP A 125 -10.70 -1.43 13.73
C ASP A 125 -9.40 -0.98 14.46
N PRO A 126 -9.20 -1.35 15.73
CA PRO A 126 -8.01 -0.97 16.52
C PRO A 126 -6.68 -1.38 15.89
N GLU A 127 -6.61 -2.54 15.26
CA GLU A 127 -5.41 -3.06 14.59
C GLU A 127 -5.08 -2.20 13.36
N LEU A 128 -6.09 -1.92 12.51
CA LEU A 128 -5.90 -1.02 11.36
C LEU A 128 -5.42 0.37 11.80
N ARG A 129 -5.96 0.89 12.90
CA ARG A 129 -5.55 2.18 13.46
C ARG A 129 -4.10 2.15 13.94
N GLY A 130 -3.66 1.08 14.60
CA GLY A 130 -2.30 0.95 15.11
C GLY A 130 -1.28 0.74 13.99
N ILE A 131 -1.61 -0.08 12.98
CA ILE A 131 -0.84 -0.19 11.73
C ILE A 131 -0.67 1.18 11.07
N ALA A 132 -1.75 1.96 10.94
CA ALA A 132 -1.67 3.29 10.34
C ALA A 132 -0.77 4.24 11.14
N TYR A 133 -0.85 4.21 12.48
CA TYR A 133 0.03 4.98 13.36
C TYR A 133 1.51 4.60 13.18
N LEU A 134 1.81 3.32 13.29
CA LEU A 134 3.18 2.80 13.15
C LEU A 134 3.76 3.05 11.76
N SER A 135 2.97 2.88 10.72
CA SER A 135 3.34 3.25 9.35
C SER A 135 3.65 4.74 9.22
N ALA A 136 2.87 5.61 9.86
CA ALA A 136 3.15 7.05 9.87
C ALA A 136 4.46 7.36 10.62
N GLU A 137 4.71 6.71 11.75
CA GLU A 137 5.94 6.89 12.51
C GLU A 137 7.16 6.43 11.73
N ARG A 138 7.08 5.27 11.08
CA ARG A 138 8.14 4.76 10.20
C ARG A 138 8.39 5.74 9.06
N LEU A 139 7.34 6.19 8.38
CA LEU A 139 7.46 7.14 7.27
C LEU A 139 8.07 8.48 7.72
N ALA A 140 7.80 8.91 8.95
CA ALA A 140 8.38 10.09 9.57
C ALA A 140 9.79 9.86 10.15
N ASN A 141 10.35 8.65 10.03
CA ASN A 141 11.62 8.22 10.62
C ASN A 141 11.66 8.35 12.16
N LYS A 142 10.50 8.22 12.84
CA LYS A 142 10.38 8.25 14.30
C LYS A 142 10.70 6.90 14.94
N ILE A 143 10.49 5.81 14.21
CA ILE A 143 10.80 4.44 14.64
C ILE A 143 11.73 3.76 13.64
N LYS A 144 12.55 2.82 14.14
CA LYS A 144 13.41 1.98 13.30
C LYS A 144 12.65 0.79 12.75
N ASP A 145 13.10 0.25 11.62
CA ASP A 145 12.53 -0.96 11.00
C ASP A 145 12.42 -2.15 11.96
N THR A 146 13.42 -2.35 12.82
CA THR A 146 13.40 -3.43 13.82
C THR A 146 12.39 -3.19 14.94
N GLN A 147 12.11 -1.94 15.29
CA GLN A 147 11.07 -1.63 16.27
C GLN A 147 9.71 -1.85 15.62
N TRP A 148 9.50 -1.28 14.43
CA TRP A 148 8.26 -1.45 13.67
C TRP A 148 7.83 -2.91 13.51
N ALA A 149 8.77 -3.81 13.17
CA ALA A 149 8.47 -5.22 12.96
C ALA A 149 8.12 -6.01 14.24
N ASN A 150 8.37 -5.46 15.43
CA ASN A 150 8.18 -6.16 16.72
C ASN A 150 7.21 -5.44 17.66
N THR A 151 6.62 -4.33 17.24
CA THR A 151 5.64 -3.57 18.02
C THR A 151 4.25 -4.18 17.82
N ASP A 152 3.45 -4.17 18.89
CA ASP A 152 2.04 -4.55 18.83
C ASP A 152 1.29 -3.66 17.82
N GLU A 153 0.36 -4.23 17.05
CA GLU A 153 -0.38 -3.48 16.04
C GLU A 153 -1.74 -2.99 16.55
N ASP A 154 -2.17 -3.39 17.77
CA ASP A 154 -3.34 -2.83 18.43
C ASP A 154 -3.05 -1.42 18.97
N ILE A 155 -3.75 -0.40 18.43
CA ILE A 155 -3.58 0.99 18.87
C ILE A 155 -3.82 1.21 20.36
N GLU A 156 -4.62 0.37 21.02
CA GLU A 156 -4.92 0.47 22.45
C GLU A 156 -3.76 0.02 23.33
N ALA A 157 -2.84 -0.79 22.77
CA ALA A 157 -1.62 -1.23 23.43
C ALA A 157 -0.44 -0.25 23.23
N LEU A 158 -0.60 0.77 22.38
CA LEU A 158 0.47 1.68 21.99
C LEU A 158 0.53 2.96 22.84
N ASP A 159 1.75 3.45 23.06
CA ASP A 159 1.98 4.82 23.55
C ASP A 159 1.86 5.80 22.37
N VAL A 160 0.62 6.15 22.05
CA VAL A 160 0.28 6.95 20.86
C VAL A 160 0.50 8.45 21.12
N ASP A 161 1.32 9.09 20.29
CA ASP A 161 1.45 10.55 20.25
C ASP A 161 0.25 11.19 19.51
N TRP A 162 -0.88 11.29 20.22
CA TRP A 162 -2.13 11.86 19.69
C TRP A 162 -1.99 13.31 19.22
N ASN A 163 -1.14 14.09 19.89
CA ASN A 163 -0.92 15.50 19.51
C ASN A 163 -0.19 15.57 18.17
N TRP A 164 0.84 14.75 17.97
CA TRP A 164 1.55 14.69 16.70
C TRP A 164 0.64 14.25 15.54
N LEU A 165 -0.18 13.21 15.72
CA LEU A 165 -1.18 12.81 14.73
C LEU A 165 -2.10 13.99 14.34
N GLN A 166 -2.55 14.77 15.33
CA GLN A 166 -3.37 15.97 15.07
C GLN A 166 -2.61 17.06 14.29
N THR A 167 -1.28 17.18 14.44
CA THR A 167 -0.50 18.15 13.65
C THR A 167 -0.44 17.76 12.18
N LEU A 168 -0.34 16.46 11.87
CA LEU A 168 -0.29 15.94 10.50
C LEU A 168 -1.58 16.20 9.72
N ILE A 169 -2.74 16.16 10.38
CA ILE A 169 -4.04 16.42 9.73
C ILE A 169 -4.32 17.91 9.50
N ARG A 170 -3.73 18.79 10.33
CA ARG A 170 -3.93 20.25 10.25
C ARG A 170 -3.11 20.90 9.13
N TYR A 171 -2.06 20.22 8.65
CA TYR A 171 -1.28 20.67 7.51
C TYR A 171 -2.11 20.55 6.23
N LYS A 172 -2.64 21.67 5.73
CA LYS A 172 -3.20 21.74 4.38
C LYS A 172 -2.03 21.85 3.41
N PRO A 173 -1.78 20.87 2.53
CA PRO A 173 -0.83 21.07 1.45
C PRO A 173 -1.31 22.30 0.66
N SER A 174 -0.45 23.30 0.52
CA SER A 174 -0.75 24.50 -0.25
C SER A 174 -1.30 24.07 -1.61
N THR A 175 -2.53 24.45 -1.89
CA THR A 175 -3.17 24.25 -3.18
C THR A 175 -2.27 24.87 -4.24
N LEU A 176 -1.45 24.06 -4.92
CA LEU A 176 -0.81 24.48 -6.15
C LEU A 176 -1.97 24.78 -7.10
N MET A 177 -2.06 26.07 -7.43
CA MET A 177 -3.03 26.63 -8.32
C MET A 177 -3.16 25.75 -9.56
N ALA A 178 -4.42 25.45 -9.90
CA ALA A 178 -4.78 25.07 -11.25
C ALA A 178 -4.11 26.06 -12.21
N VAL A 179 -3.13 25.58 -12.98
CA VAL A 179 -2.71 26.27 -14.19
C VAL A 179 -3.69 25.83 -15.26
N SER A 180 -4.58 26.76 -15.57
CA SER A 180 -5.46 26.84 -16.73
C SER A 180 -4.74 26.54 -18.04
#